data_AF-A0A810NUQ9-F1
#
_entry.id   AF-A0A810NUQ9-F1
#
_cell.length_a   1.000
_cell.length_b   1.000
_cell.length_c   1.000
_cell.angle_alpha   90.00
_cell.angle_beta   90.00
_cell.angle_gamma   90.00
#
_symmetry.space_group_name_H-M   'P 1'
#
loop_
_entity.id
_entity.type
_entity.pdbx_description
1 polymer ?
#
loop_
_entity_poly.entity_id
_entity_poly.type
_entity_poly.pdbx_seq_one_letter_code
_entity_poly.pdbx_strand_id
1 'polypeptide(L)'
;MSDHHTDAWTPPRRPACTCPEHVADLHELVVPSVPPHHLPPTTVRELRDTGDLSVQPLPERERRWTVHDEAGDVTGVDAFQWVLWAGDAARCFYDDDAELALDDSLRQREGIAGVSWMDREVLYVAAPTMCADGVLAAAARALLDPRVR
;
A
#
# COMPACT_ATOMS: atom_id res chain seq x y z
N MET A 1 -5.24 -3.43 38.40
CA MET A 1 -4.45 -3.91 37.26
C MET A 1 -5.43 -4.12 36.14
N SER A 2 -5.61 -3.11 35.29
CA SER A 2 -6.63 -3.12 34.25
C SER A 2 -6.09 -3.86 33.04
N ASP A 3 -6.71 -5.00 32.72
CA ASP A 3 -6.44 -5.81 31.54
C ASP A 3 -6.51 -4.93 30.27
N HIS A 4 -5.35 -4.58 29.73
CA HIS A 4 -5.25 -4.07 28.38
C HIS A 4 -5.38 -5.27 27.43
N HIS A 5 -6.61 -5.69 27.19
CA HIS A 5 -6.95 -6.52 26.04
C HIS A 5 -6.70 -5.66 24.78
N THR A 6 -5.46 -5.61 24.30
CA THR A 6 -5.20 -5.19 22.93
C THR A 6 -5.73 -6.31 22.05
N ASP A 7 -6.96 -6.16 21.57
CA ASP A 7 -7.52 -7.05 20.55
C ASP A 7 -6.52 -7.13 19.40
N ALA A 8 -5.93 -8.32 19.24
CA ALA A 8 -4.98 -8.58 18.18
C ALA A 8 -5.69 -8.39 16.84
N TRP A 9 -5.32 -7.32 16.11
CA TRP A 9 -5.89 -7.08 14.79
C TRP A 9 -5.71 -8.33 13.91
N THR A 10 -6.81 -8.77 13.33
CA THR A 10 -6.85 -9.90 12.39
C THR A 10 -7.24 -9.35 11.02
N PRO A 11 -6.51 -9.69 9.95
CA PRO A 11 -6.85 -9.29 8.59
C PRO A 11 -8.32 -9.52 8.26
N PRO A 12 -9.09 -8.46 7.91
CA PRO A 12 -10.44 -8.61 7.41
C PRO A 12 -10.47 -9.52 6.19
N ARG A 13 -11.53 -10.30 6.05
CA ARG A 13 -11.81 -11.15 4.89
C ARG A 13 -13.21 -10.88 4.40
N ARG A 14 -13.49 -11.17 3.12
CA ARG A 14 -14.85 -11.09 2.60
C ARG A 14 -15.81 -12.00 3.39
N PRO A 15 -17.05 -11.55 3.66
CA PRO A 15 -17.65 -10.26 3.30
C PRO A 15 -17.42 -9.13 4.33
N ALA A 16 -16.59 -9.35 5.36
CA ALA A 16 -16.42 -8.42 6.49
C ALA A 16 -15.44 -7.25 6.22
N CYS A 17 -14.74 -7.25 5.09
CA CYS A 17 -13.88 -6.12 4.71
C CYS A 17 -14.69 -4.96 4.11
N THR A 18 -14.25 -3.72 4.32
CA THR A 18 -14.90 -2.52 3.79
C THR A 18 -14.24 -2.00 2.50
N CYS A 19 -13.66 -2.90 1.70
CA CYS A 19 -12.95 -2.52 0.49
C CYS A 19 -13.93 -1.95 -0.56
N PRO A 20 -13.65 -0.77 -1.16
CA PRO A 20 -14.46 -0.23 -2.26
C PRO A 20 -14.45 -1.14 -3.49
N GLU A 21 -13.30 -1.77 -3.77
CA GLU A 21 -13.08 -2.71 -4.85
C GLU A 21 -11.98 -3.71 -4.44
N HIS A 22 -11.76 -4.74 -5.25
CA HIS A 22 -10.69 -5.70 -4.99
C HIS A 22 -9.87 -5.95 -6.26
N VAL A 23 -8.62 -6.38 -6.09
CA VAL A 23 -7.65 -6.52 -7.19
C VAL A 23 -8.16 -7.40 -8.34
N ALA A 24 -9.02 -8.39 -8.06
CA ALA A 24 -9.63 -9.25 -9.09
C ALA A 24 -10.43 -8.47 -10.14
N ASP A 25 -11.01 -7.32 -9.77
CA ASP A 25 -11.79 -6.45 -10.65
C ASP A 25 -10.89 -5.60 -11.58
N LEU A 26 -9.58 -5.55 -11.28
CA LEU A 26 -8.60 -4.71 -11.95
C LEU A 26 -7.54 -5.49 -12.74
N HIS A 27 -7.55 -6.82 -12.66
CA HIS A 27 -6.51 -7.69 -13.22
C HIS A 27 -6.14 -7.38 -14.67
N GLU A 28 -7.12 -7.08 -15.52
CA GLU A 28 -6.92 -6.83 -16.96
C GLU A 28 -6.54 -5.38 -17.30
N LEU A 29 -6.50 -4.49 -16.30
CA LEU A 29 -6.10 -3.11 -16.53
C LEU A 29 -4.60 -3.05 -16.80
N VAL A 30 -4.25 -2.29 -17.83
CA VAL A 30 -2.86 -2.09 -18.26
C VAL A 30 -2.27 -0.91 -17.50
N VAL A 31 -1.13 -1.16 -16.84
CA VAL A 31 -0.30 -0.16 -16.20
C VAL A 31 0.75 0.34 -17.22
N PRO A 32 0.69 1.60 -17.64
CA PRO A 32 1.65 2.19 -18.57
C PRO A 32 3.02 2.35 -17.91
N SER A 33 4.09 2.07 -18.64
CA SER A 33 5.46 2.33 -18.18
C SER A 33 5.83 3.81 -18.23
N VAL A 34 6.83 4.17 -17.44
CA VAL A 34 7.40 5.53 -17.36
C VAL A 34 8.73 5.56 -18.11
N PRO A 35 8.98 6.54 -19.00
CA PRO A 35 10.34 6.83 -19.44
C PRO A 35 11.24 7.19 -18.24
N PRO A 36 12.52 6.80 -18.22
CA PRO A 36 13.28 6.10 -19.25
C PRO A 36 13.25 4.58 -19.11
N HIS A 37 12.40 4.01 -18.25
CA HIS A 37 12.51 2.61 -17.85
C HIS A 37 12.20 1.60 -18.97
N HIS A 38 11.65 2.03 -20.12
CA HIS A 38 11.47 1.28 -21.37
C HIS A 38 10.87 -0.14 -21.27
N LEU A 39 10.36 -0.55 -20.10
CA LEU A 39 9.62 -1.78 -19.98
C LEU A 39 8.33 -1.69 -20.78
N PRO A 40 7.87 -2.79 -21.39
CA PRO A 40 6.54 -2.83 -21.99
C PRO A 40 5.49 -2.56 -20.91
N PRO A 41 4.36 -1.90 -21.24
CA PRO A 41 3.21 -1.87 -20.35
C PRO A 41 2.83 -3.28 -19.90
N THR A 42 2.40 -3.40 -18.65
CA THR A 42 2.05 -4.69 -18.02
C THR A 42 0.63 -4.63 -17.50
N THR A 43 0.05 -5.78 -17.11
CA THR A 43 -1.25 -5.81 -16.45
C THR A 43 -1.11 -5.82 -14.93
N VAL A 44 -2.15 -5.38 -14.22
CA VAL A 44 -2.22 -5.53 -12.74
C VAL A 44 -2.09 -7.00 -12.33
N ARG A 45 -2.66 -7.91 -13.12
CA ARG A 45 -2.52 -9.36 -12.93
C ARG A 45 -1.06 -9.78 -12.99
N GLU A 46 -0.32 -9.37 -14.02
CA GLU A 46 1.09 -9.73 -14.18
C GLU A 46 1.94 -9.23 -13.00
N LEU A 47 1.80 -7.97 -12.59
CA LEU A 47 2.50 -7.43 -11.42
C LEU A 47 2.22 -8.22 -10.14
N ARG A 48 0.98 -8.67 -9.96
CA ARG A 48 0.60 -9.52 -8.83
C ARG A 48 1.22 -10.91 -8.95
N ASP A 49 1.13 -11.52 -10.12
CA ASP A 49 1.58 -12.90 -10.36
C ASP A 49 3.11 -13.02 -10.27
N THR A 50 3.86 -11.96 -10.64
CA THR A 50 5.31 -11.88 -10.45
C THR A 50 5.72 -11.50 -9.03
N GLY A 51 4.79 -10.99 -8.23
CA GLY A 51 5.05 -10.50 -6.87
C GLY A 51 5.61 -9.08 -6.81
N ASP A 52 5.75 -8.40 -7.95
CA ASP A 52 6.14 -6.98 -8.03
C ASP A 52 5.09 -6.05 -7.42
N LEU A 53 3.86 -6.53 -7.26
CA LEU A 53 2.85 -5.90 -6.43
C LEU A 53 2.23 -6.94 -5.48
N SER A 54 2.63 -6.93 -4.22
CA SER A 54 2.13 -7.89 -3.22
C SER A 54 1.82 -7.23 -1.88
N VAL A 55 0.88 -7.81 -1.13
CA VAL A 55 0.49 -7.30 0.20
C VAL A 55 0.49 -8.44 1.20
N GLN A 56 1.06 -8.19 2.37
CA GLN A 56 1.05 -9.13 3.49
C GLN A 56 0.69 -8.41 4.80
N PRO A 57 0.04 -9.10 5.75
CA PRO A 57 -0.18 -8.54 7.08
C PRO A 57 1.15 -8.22 7.77
N LEU A 58 1.23 -7.05 8.38
CA LEU A 58 2.37 -6.71 9.24
C LEU A 58 2.41 -7.65 10.46
N PRO A 59 3.60 -8.14 10.87
CA PRO A 59 3.77 -8.80 12.16
C PRO A 59 3.33 -7.88 13.30
N GLU A 60 2.67 -8.42 14.33
CA GLU A 60 2.10 -7.60 15.42
C GLU A 60 3.09 -6.63 16.06
N ARG A 61 4.35 -7.06 16.24
CA ARG A 61 5.43 -6.25 16.81
C ARG A 61 5.83 -5.03 15.97
N GLU A 62 5.47 -5.02 14.69
CA GLU A 62 5.81 -3.96 13.72
C GLU A 62 4.62 -3.07 13.36
N ARG A 63 3.42 -3.40 13.86
CA ARG A 63 2.19 -2.64 13.56
C ARG A 63 2.14 -1.27 14.22
N ARG A 64 2.92 -1.04 15.28
CA ARG A 64 2.93 0.22 16.01
C ARG A 64 4.24 0.94 15.76
N TRP A 65 4.13 2.17 15.27
CA TRP A 65 5.26 3.02 15.01
C TRP A 65 5.19 4.27 15.87
N THR A 66 6.23 4.55 16.62
CA THR A 66 6.33 5.78 17.41
C THR A 66 6.76 6.94 16.51
N VAL A 67 5.90 7.94 16.36
CA VAL A 67 6.20 9.14 15.57
C VAL A 67 6.96 10.12 16.46
N HIS A 68 8.05 10.67 15.95
CA HIS A 68 8.87 11.66 16.64
C HIS A 68 8.83 12.99 15.89
N ASP A 69 8.87 14.11 16.59
CA ASP A 69 9.09 15.43 15.98
C ASP A 69 10.59 15.70 15.69
N GLU A 70 10.88 16.90 15.17
CA GLU A 70 12.26 17.33 14.87
C GLU A 70 13.16 17.40 16.11
N ALA A 71 12.59 17.54 17.31
CA ALA A 71 13.32 17.52 18.57
C ALA A 71 13.58 16.08 19.08
N GLY A 72 12.98 15.08 18.45
CA GLY A 72 13.02 13.67 18.84
C GLY A 72 11.97 13.29 19.87
N ASP A 73 11.04 14.19 20.19
CA ASP A 73 9.96 13.92 21.15
C ASP A 73 8.85 13.11 20.49
N VAL A 74 8.29 12.15 21.25
CA VAL A 74 7.21 11.31 20.75
C VAL A 74 5.92 12.13 20.61
N THR A 75 5.41 12.23 19.40
CA THR A 75 4.19 13.00 19.09
C THR A 75 2.97 12.12 18.82
N GLY A 76 3.17 10.81 18.57
CA GLY A 76 2.06 9.90 18.30
C GLY A 76 2.50 8.45 18.13
N VAL A 77 1.51 7.58 17.92
CA VAL A 77 1.73 6.19 17.51
C VAL A 77 0.85 5.90 16.31
N ASP A 78 1.46 5.65 15.16
CA ASP A 78 0.74 5.20 13.98
C ASP A 78 0.57 3.68 14.02
N ALA A 79 -0.59 3.22 13.57
CA ALA A 79 -0.93 1.81 13.51
C ALA A 79 -1.05 1.35 12.06
N PHE A 80 -0.01 0.67 11.56
CA PHE A 80 -0.01 0.06 10.22
C PHE A 80 -0.43 -1.41 10.30
N GLN A 81 -1.16 -1.89 9.30
CA GLN A 81 -1.67 -3.28 9.27
C GLN A 81 -1.07 -4.11 8.16
N TRP A 82 -0.54 -3.46 7.13
CA TRP A 82 -0.12 -4.11 5.90
C TRP A 82 1.29 -3.67 5.50
N VAL A 83 2.07 -4.63 5.02
CA VAL A 83 3.24 -4.39 4.19
C VAL A 83 2.79 -4.51 2.75
N LEU A 84 2.93 -3.43 1.98
CA LEU A 84 2.79 -3.40 0.54
C LEU A 84 4.19 -3.42 -0.06
N TRP A 85 4.45 -4.41 -0.90
CA TRP A 85 5.65 -4.51 -1.71
C TRP A 85 5.36 -3.97 -3.11
N ALA A 86 6.13 -2.96 -3.53
CA ALA A 86 6.17 -2.43 -4.88
C ALA A 86 7.60 -2.66 -5.42
N GLY A 87 7.80 -3.84 -6.00
CA GLY A 87 9.11 -4.35 -6.41
C GLY A 87 9.75 -3.58 -7.57
N ASP A 88 10.94 -4.00 -7.95
CA ASP A 88 11.73 -3.35 -9.01
C ASP A 88 10.94 -3.17 -10.33
N ALA A 89 10.11 -4.14 -10.74
CA ALA A 89 9.31 -3.94 -11.95
C ALA A 89 8.23 -2.88 -11.71
N ALA A 90 7.56 -2.87 -10.55
CA ALA A 90 6.56 -1.86 -10.19
C ALA A 90 7.13 -0.43 -10.26
N ARG A 91 8.40 -0.24 -9.86
CA ARG A 91 9.13 1.04 -9.97
C ARG A 91 9.25 1.59 -11.39
N CYS A 92 9.12 0.74 -12.41
CA CYS A 92 9.19 1.18 -13.81
C CYS A 92 7.86 1.79 -14.30
N PHE A 93 6.83 1.83 -13.45
CA PHE A 93 5.47 2.27 -13.78
C PHE A 93 5.01 3.52 -13.01
N TYR A 94 5.89 4.09 -12.17
CA TYR A 94 5.72 5.40 -11.55
C TYR A 94 7.06 6.15 -11.53
N ASP A 95 7.02 7.48 -11.40
CA ASP A 95 8.18 8.35 -11.26
C ASP A 95 8.16 9.00 -9.86
N ASP A 96 9.30 8.92 -9.15
CA ASP A 96 9.48 9.49 -7.82
C ASP A 96 9.40 11.05 -7.86
N ASP A 97 9.65 11.66 -9.04
CA ASP A 97 9.60 13.11 -9.29
C ASP A 97 8.31 13.57 -10.02
N ALA A 98 7.30 12.70 -10.12
CA ALA A 98 6.02 13.02 -10.78
C ALA A 98 5.21 14.12 -10.07
N GLU A 99 4.11 14.58 -10.70
CA GLU A 99 3.18 15.54 -10.09
C GLU A 99 2.61 15.01 -8.76
N LEU A 100 2.39 13.70 -8.66
CA LEU A 100 1.84 13.03 -7.50
C LEU A 100 2.71 11.83 -7.11
N ALA A 101 3.29 11.86 -5.92
CA ALA A 101 4.01 10.71 -5.39
C ALA A 101 3.09 9.49 -5.22
N LEU A 102 3.64 8.29 -5.40
CA LEU A 102 2.86 7.04 -5.32
C LEU A 102 2.15 6.87 -3.97
N ASP A 103 2.83 7.18 -2.87
CA ASP A 103 2.27 7.09 -1.52
C ASP A 103 1.18 8.14 -1.27
N ASP A 104 1.28 9.33 -1.85
CA ASP A 104 0.19 10.32 -1.83
C ASP A 104 -1.02 9.86 -2.65
N SER A 105 -0.79 9.26 -3.81
CA SER A 105 -1.87 8.63 -4.61
C SER A 105 -2.56 7.50 -3.86
N LEU A 106 -1.82 6.73 -3.05
CA LEU A 106 -2.37 5.72 -2.13
C LEU A 106 -3.15 6.34 -0.97
N ARG A 107 -2.63 7.37 -0.30
CA ARG A 107 -3.31 8.06 0.83
C ARG A 107 -4.67 8.65 0.43
N GLN A 108 -4.86 9.00 -0.84
CA GLN A 108 -6.14 9.51 -1.37
C GLN A 108 -7.20 8.41 -1.55
N ARG A 109 -6.87 7.13 -1.39
CA ARG A 109 -7.81 6.01 -1.60
C ARG A 109 -8.66 5.77 -0.36
N GLU A 110 -9.95 5.55 -0.57
CA GLU A 110 -10.88 5.25 0.51
C GLU A 110 -10.47 3.98 1.28
N GLY A 111 -10.46 4.08 2.61
CA GLY A 111 -10.05 3.01 3.52
C GLY A 111 -8.55 3.01 3.88
N ILE A 112 -7.72 3.80 3.18
CA ILE A 112 -6.32 4.03 3.56
C ILE A 112 -6.25 5.26 4.47
N ALA A 113 -5.85 5.03 5.72
CA ALA A 113 -5.67 6.09 6.72
C ALA A 113 -4.25 6.65 6.75
N GLY A 114 -3.28 5.89 6.24
CA GLY A 114 -1.87 6.28 6.27
C GLY A 114 -1.00 5.36 5.43
N VAL A 115 0.10 5.91 4.93
CA VAL A 115 1.12 5.21 4.15
C VAL A 115 2.47 5.74 4.60
N SER A 116 3.46 4.86 4.77
CA SER A 116 4.84 5.26 5.06
C SER A 116 5.80 4.39 4.27
N TRP A 117 6.80 5.02 3.65
CA TRP A 117 7.93 4.29 3.07
C TRP A 117 8.82 3.74 4.18
N MET A 118 9.26 2.51 3.99
CA MET A 118 10.12 1.77 4.92
C MET A 118 11.47 1.44 4.32
N ASP A 119 11.44 1.14 3.03
CA ASP A 119 12.57 0.97 2.16
C ASP A 119 12.10 1.31 0.75
N ARG A 120 13.00 1.30 -0.22
CA ARG A 120 12.76 1.63 -1.63
C ARG A 120 11.57 0.91 -2.30
N GLU A 121 11.22 -0.28 -1.82
CA GLU A 121 10.17 -1.15 -2.38
C GLU A 121 9.07 -1.49 -1.36
N VAL A 122 9.18 -0.96 -0.13
CA VAL A 122 8.36 -1.38 1.00
C VAL A 122 7.58 -0.20 1.54
N LEU A 123 6.26 -0.31 1.51
CA LEU A 123 5.35 0.64 2.14
C LEU A 123 4.60 -0.04 3.27
N TYR A 124 4.50 0.65 4.41
CA TYR A 124 3.56 0.31 5.46
C TYR A 124 2.25 1.05 5.21
N VAL A 125 1.13 0.31 5.27
CA VAL A 125 -0.20 0.86 4.99
C VAL A 125 -1.13 0.64 6.17
N ALA A 126 -1.72 1.75 6.65
CA ALA A 126 -2.75 1.78 7.67
C ALA A 126 -4.11 1.67 6.98
N ALA A 127 -4.69 0.48 7.01
CA ALA A 127 -5.96 0.16 6.37
C ALA A 127 -6.67 -0.93 7.17
N PRO A 128 -7.16 -0.61 8.39
CA PRO A 128 -7.53 -1.61 9.39
C PRO A 128 -8.75 -2.44 9.01
N THR A 129 -9.62 -1.90 8.14
CA THR A 129 -10.89 -2.53 7.73
C THR A 129 -10.83 -3.11 6.31
N MET A 130 -9.74 -2.91 5.58
CA MET A 130 -9.53 -3.47 4.25
C MET A 130 -8.92 -4.87 4.35
N CYS A 131 -9.19 -5.73 3.37
CA CYS A 131 -8.48 -7.00 3.20
C CYS A 131 -7.28 -6.83 2.24
N ALA A 132 -6.40 -7.84 2.17
CA ALA A 132 -5.21 -7.81 1.33
C ALA A 132 -5.52 -7.48 -0.14
N ASP A 133 -6.55 -8.12 -0.70
CA ASP A 133 -7.01 -7.89 -2.07
C ASP A 133 -7.52 -6.46 -2.29
N GLY A 134 -8.09 -5.82 -1.27
CA GLY A 134 -8.52 -4.43 -1.34
C GLY A 134 -7.36 -3.45 -1.29
N VAL A 135 -6.36 -3.71 -0.44
CA VAL A 135 -5.12 -2.91 -0.39
C VAL A 135 -4.35 -3.02 -1.71
N LEU A 136 -4.28 -4.23 -2.29
CA LEU A 136 -3.74 -4.43 -3.64
C LEU A 136 -4.51 -3.66 -4.70
N ALA A 137 -5.84 -3.61 -4.61
CA ALA A 137 -6.65 -2.83 -5.53
C ALA A 137 -6.33 -1.33 -5.44
N ALA A 138 -6.20 -0.81 -4.22
CA ALA A 138 -5.81 0.58 -4.00
C ALA A 138 -4.42 0.89 -4.57
N ALA A 139 -3.46 -0.02 -4.41
CA ALA A 139 -2.12 0.12 -5.00
C ALA A 139 -2.14 0.05 -6.53
N ALA A 140 -2.92 -0.86 -7.12
CA ALA A 140 -3.13 -0.90 -8.55
C ALA A 140 -3.75 0.40 -9.09
N ARG A 141 -4.75 0.97 -8.39
CA ARG A 141 -5.31 2.29 -8.74
C ARG A 141 -4.31 3.41 -8.63
N ALA A 142 -3.44 3.38 -7.62
CA ALA A 142 -2.40 4.38 -7.46
C ALA A 142 -1.43 4.34 -8.66
N LEU A 143 -1.01 3.15 -9.08
CA LEU A 143 -0.18 2.96 -10.29
C LEU A 143 -0.92 3.33 -11.59
N LEU A 144 -2.25 3.17 -11.65
CA LEU A 144 -3.03 3.56 -12.83
C LEU A 144 -3.25 5.07 -12.94
N ASP A 145 -3.10 5.83 -11.85
CA ASP A 145 -3.23 7.29 -11.86
C ASP A 145 -2.17 7.91 -12.77
N PRO A 146 -2.54 8.66 -13.82
CA PRO A 146 -1.56 9.23 -14.74
C PRO A 146 -0.63 10.26 -14.12
N ARG A 147 -0.96 10.81 -12.95
CA ARG A 147 -0.15 11.84 -12.28
C ARG A 147 1.06 11.29 -11.52
N VAL A 148 1.14 9.97 -11.35
CA VAL A 148 2.32 9.31 -10.75
C VAL A 148 3.42 9.03 -11.78
N ARG A 149 3.30 9.60 -12.99
CA ARG A 149 4.21 9.48 -14.14
C ARG A 149 4.42 10.85 -14.77
#